data_AF-A0A0K8Q6R4-F1
#
_entry.id   AF-A0A0K8Q6R4-F1
#
_cell.length_a   1.000
_cell.length_b   1.000
_cell.length_c   1.000
_cell.angle_alpha   90.00
_cell.angle_beta   90.00
_cell.angle_gamma   90.00
#
_symmetry.space_group_name_H-M   'P 1'
#
loop_
_entity.id
_entity.type
_entity.pdbx_description
1 polymer ?
#
loop_
_entity_poly.entity_id
_entity_poly.type
_entity_poly.pdbx_seq_one_letter_code
_entity_poly.pdbx_strand_id
1 'polypeptide(L)'
;MVRGQGLGHGDRILHFYAEDKDRVTEPARITSRASGGTGGIEVTVTARTIVRDLVLQADRIDPGATVSEQCISLLPGESHTFRISSAMAGNGASDLDAWTRYPVLQGVGIREDSITAPTLHAPGAFTQDGTRQ
;
A
#
# COMPACT_ATOMS: atom_id res chain seq x y z
N MET A 1 17.99 5.53 20.34
CA MET A 1 17.69 6.01 18.98
C MET A 1 16.19 5.87 18.76
N VAL A 2 15.43 6.93 19.05
CA VAL A 2 13.97 6.93 18.89
C VAL A 2 13.69 6.99 17.39
N ARG A 3 13.10 5.92 16.82
CA ARG A 3 12.39 6.05 15.55
C ARG A 3 11.31 7.10 15.80
N GLY A 4 11.40 8.25 15.14
CA GLY A 4 10.29 9.18 15.11
C GLY A 4 9.08 8.40 14.60
N GLN A 5 8.08 8.23 15.46
CA GLN A 5 6.74 7.88 15.01
C GLN A 5 6.39 9.03 14.06
N GLY A 6 6.34 8.75 12.76
CA GLY A 6 6.12 9.79 11.76
C GLY A 6 4.86 10.56 12.09
N LEU A 7 4.92 11.89 12.01
CA LEU A 7 3.73 12.72 11.93
C LEU A 7 2.80 12.06 10.88
N GLY A 8 1.53 11.86 11.23
CA GLY A 8 0.57 11.24 10.32
C GLY A 8 0.57 11.95 8.97
N HIS A 9 0.11 11.29 7.91
CA HIS A 9 0.10 11.90 6.57
C HIS A 9 -0.61 13.28 6.52
N GLY A 10 -1.55 13.54 7.43
CA GLY A 10 -2.23 14.85 7.57
C GLY A 10 -1.38 16.00 8.12
N ASP A 11 -0.22 15.71 8.71
CA ASP A 11 0.63 16.70 9.40
C ASP A 11 1.93 17.01 8.63
N ARG A 12 2.04 16.55 7.38
CA ARG A 12 3.24 16.72 6.54
C ARG A 12 2.90 17.28 5.17
N ILE A 13 3.85 18.00 4.58
CA ILE A 13 3.75 18.54 3.23
C ILE A 13 4.93 18.02 2.41
N LEU A 14 4.67 17.51 1.21
CA LEU A 14 5.69 17.16 0.22
C LEU A 14 5.65 18.19 -0.92
N HIS A 15 6.78 18.83 -1.18
CA HIS A 15 6.91 19.81 -2.27
C HIS A 15 7.70 19.20 -3.43
N PHE A 16 7.12 19.24 -4.64
CA PHE A 16 7.75 18.78 -5.87
C PHE A 16 8.12 19.97 -6.74
N TYR A 17 9.37 20.01 -7.22
CA TYR A 17 9.94 21.17 -7.92
C TYR A 17 9.64 21.22 -9.43
N ALA A 18 8.76 20.35 -9.94
CA ALA A 18 8.35 20.31 -11.33
C ALA A 18 7.00 19.57 -11.46
N GLU A 19 6.31 19.79 -12.57
CA GLU A 19 5.03 19.14 -12.86
C GLU A 19 5.20 17.64 -13.11
N ASP A 20 4.14 16.88 -12.86
CA ASP A 20 4.18 15.42 -12.93
C ASP A 20 4.48 14.89 -14.33
N LYS A 21 3.89 15.49 -15.36
CA LYS A 21 4.17 15.14 -16.77
C LYS A 21 5.65 15.32 -17.14
N ASP A 22 6.37 16.21 -16.46
CA ASP A 22 7.76 16.54 -16.77
C ASP A 22 8.76 15.68 -15.96
N ARG A 23 8.29 14.92 -14.96
CA ARG A 23 9.15 14.16 -14.03
C ARG A 23 8.81 12.68 -13.87
N VAL A 24 7.60 12.25 -14.21
CA VAL A 24 7.21 10.83 -14.14
C VAL A 24 7.69 10.12 -15.41
N THR A 25 9.00 9.93 -15.50
CA THR A 25 9.63 9.19 -16.60
C THR A 25 9.63 7.69 -16.33
N GLU A 26 9.76 7.30 -15.05
CA GLU A 26 9.69 5.92 -14.59
C GLU A 26 8.40 5.67 -13.81
N PRO A 27 7.76 4.49 -13.97
CA PRO A 27 6.57 4.18 -13.19
C PRO A 27 6.91 4.09 -11.70
N ALA A 28 5.93 4.40 -10.85
CA ALA A 28 6.05 4.14 -9.42
C ALA A 28 6.19 2.63 -9.18
N ARG A 29 6.79 2.21 -8.07
CA ARG A 29 6.82 0.80 -7.65
C ARG A 29 6.27 0.68 -6.25
N ILE A 30 5.29 -0.20 -6.07
CA ILE A 30 4.68 -0.49 -4.78
C ILE A 30 4.60 -1.99 -4.53
N THR A 31 4.52 -2.35 -3.26
CA THR A 31 3.96 -3.65 -2.86
C THR A 31 2.63 -3.46 -2.18
N SER A 32 1.67 -4.33 -2.44
CA SER A 32 0.34 -4.26 -1.83
C SER A 32 -0.16 -5.63 -1.40
N ARG A 33 -0.87 -5.67 -0.29
CA ARG A 33 -1.56 -6.87 0.21
C ARG A 33 -2.88 -6.50 0.84
N ALA A 34 -3.90 -7.29 0.54
CA ALA A 34 -5.20 -7.20 1.17
C ALA A 34 -5.36 -8.29 2.25
N SER A 35 -6.11 -7.97 3.28
CA SER A 35 -6.60 -8.90 4.29
C SER A 35 -8.07 -8.60 4.58
N GLY A 36 -8.90 -9.64 4.62
CA GLY A 36 -10.28 -9.55 5.09
C GLY A 36 -10.37 -9.75 6.60
N GLY A 37 -11.39 -9.16 7.22
CA GLY A 37 -11.72 -9.35 8.63
C GLY A 37 -13.17 -9.00 8.95
N THR A 38 -13.57 -9.19 10.20
CA THR A 38 -14.93 -8.90 10.69
C THR A 38 -15.33 -7.43 10.54
N GLY A 39 -14.37 -6.51 10.35
CA GLY A 39 -14.59 -5.08 10.18
C GLY A 39 -14.49 -4.56 8.75
N GLY A 40 -14.29 -5.43 7.75
CA GLY A 40 -14.12 -5.03 6.35
C GLY A 40 -12.85 -5.59 5.71
N ILE A 41 -12.30 -4.84 4.76
CA ILE A 41 -11.07 -5.17 4.03
C ILE A 41 -10.00 -4.15 4.40
N GLU A 42 -8.79 -4.61 4.67
CA GLU A 42 -7.61 -3.75 4.85
C GLU A 42 -6.64 -3.97 3.70
N VAL A 43 -6.24 -2.89 3.02
CA VAL A 43 -5.23 -2.92 1.96
C VAL A 43 -4.01 -2.15 2.42
N THR A 44 -2.94 -2.87 2.71
CA THR A 44 -1.64 -2.28 3.04
C THR A 44 -0.82 -2.11 1.77
N VAL A 45 -0.38 -0.88 1.52
CA VAL A 45 0.50 -0.51 0.42
C VAL A 45 1.82 0.01 0.98
N THR A 46 2.94 -0.51 0.49
CA THR A 46 4.29 -0.03 0.81
C THR A 46 4.93 0.51 -0.46
N ALA A 47 5.48 1.72 -0.38
CA ALA A 47 6.13 2.37 -1.50
C ALA A 47 7.59 1.90 -1.64
N ARG A 48 8.01 1.53 -2.86
CA ARG A 48 9.42 1.23 -3.19
C ARG A 48 10.11 2.38 -3.91
N THR A 49 9.34 3.21 -4.59
CA THR A 49 9.74 4.54 -5.08
C THR A 49 8.88 5.60 -4.40
N ILE A 50 9.09 6.88 -4.71
CA ILE A 50 8.10 7.90 -4.38
C ILE A 50 6.75 7.56 -5.03
N VAL A 51 5.66 7.69 -4.28
CA VAL A 51 4.28 7.56 -4.76
C VAL A 51 3.54 8.82 -4.39
N ARG A 52 2.83 9.40 -5.35
CA ARG A 52 2.05 10.62 -5.14
C ARG A 52 0.57 10.33 -5.39
N ASP A 53 -0.27 10.92 -4.55
CA ASP A 53 -1.72 10.84 -4.62
C ASP A 53 -2.25 9.41 -4.78
N LEU A 54 -1.75 8.50 -3.93
CA LEU A 54 -2.22 7.12 -3.88
C LEU A 54 -3.70 7.12 -3.46
N VAL A 55 -4.52 6.46 -4.27
CA VAL A 55 -5.95 6.29 -4.05
C VAL A 55 -6.34 4.82 -4.24
N LEU A 56 -7.40 4.42 -3.55
CA LEU A 56 -8.05 3.13 -3.71
C LEU A 56 -9.49 3.36 -4.20
N GLN A 57 -9.75 3.06 -5.47
CA GLN A 57 -11.04 3.23 -6.13
C GLN A 57 -11.94 2.02 -5.89
N ALA A 58 -12.45 1.92 -4.65
CA ALA A 58 -13.23 0.80 -4.15
C ALA A 58 -14.55 0.56 -4.91
N ASP A 59 -15.14 1.63 -5.44
CA ASP A 59 -16.38 1.66 -6.22
C ASP A 59 -16.32 0.81 -7.50
N ARG A 60 -15.10 0.54 -8.00
CA ARG A 60 -14.88 -0.35 -9.14
C ARG A 60 -15.17 -1.82 -8.83
N ILE A 61 -15.13 -2.21 -7.56
CA ILE A 61 -15.42 -3.57 -7.10
C ILE A 61 -16.82 -3.61 -6.48
N ASP A 62 -17.10 -2.67 -5.58
CA ASP A 62 -18.37 -2.53 -4.88
C ASP A 62 -18.78 -1.05 -4.88
N PRO A 63 -19.83 -0.66 -5.64
CA PRO A 63 -20.29 0.73 -5.71
C PRO A 63 -20.70 1.34 -4.37
N GLY A 64 -21.01 0.53 -3.35
CA GLY A 64 -21.33 0.97 -2.00
C GLY A 64 -20.13 1.06 -1.06
N ALA A 65 -18.92 0.71 -1.53
CA ALA A 65 -17.75 0.66 -0.67
C ALA A 65 -17.21 2.04 -0.32
N THR A 66 -16.70 2.17 0.91
CA THR A 66 -16.08 3.40 1.42
C THR A 66 -14.66 3.12 1.88
N VAL A 67 -13.77 4.10 1.72
CA VAL A 67 -12.36 4.02 2.08
C VAL A 67 -12.03 5.09 3.11
N SER A 68 -11.25 4.73 4.13
CA SER A 68 -10.92 5.63 5.25
C SER A 68 -10.24 6.93 4.82
N GLU A 69 -9.33 6.86 3.85
CA GLU A 69 -8.50 7.96 3.40
C GLU A 69 -8.21 7.82 1.90
N GLN A 70 -7.86 8.93 1.25
CA GLN A 70 -7.52 9.01 -0.17
C GLN A 70 -6.42 10.05 -0.40
N CYS A 71 -5.78 10.01 -1.56
CA CYS A 71 -4.75 10.96 -2.00
C CYS A 71 -3.53 10.98 -1.07
N ILE A 72 -3.05 9.80 -0.70
CA ILE A 72 -1.93 9.63 0.21
C ILE A 72 -0.62 9.61 -0.59
N SER A 73 0.31 10.51 -0.27
CA SER A 73 1.66 10.44 -0.84
C SER A 73 2.59 9.69 0.10
N LEU A 74 3.41 8.78 -0.43
CA LEU A 74 4.35 7.92 0.30
C LEU A 74 5.78 8.08 -0.21
N LEU A 75 6.74 8.23 0.71
CA LEU A 75 8.17 8.12 0.44
C LEU A 75 8.59 6.64 0.34
N PRO A 76 9.73 6.33 -0.30
CA PRO A 76 10.26 4.97 -0.32
C PRO A 76 10.39 4.38 1.10
N GLY A 77 9.87 3.17 1.29
CA GLY A 77 9.86 2.45 2.57
C GLY A 77 8.65 2.77 3.46
N GLU A 78 7.90 3.82 3.18
CA GLU A 78 6.67 4.12 3.91
C GLU A 78 5.52 3.21 3.48
N SER A 79 4.60 2.99 4.42
CA SER A 79 3.40 2.19 4.19
C SER A 79 2.15 2.91 4.66
N HIS A 80 1.05 2.68 3.95
CA HIS A 80 -0.28 3.13 4.34
C HIS A 80 -1.26 1.96 4.27
N THR A 81 -2.22 1.91 5.19
CA THR A 81 -3.26 0.88 5.21
C THR A 81 -4.61 1.53 5.03
N PHE A 82 -5.22 1.31 3.86
CA PHE A 82 -6.60 1.68 3.59
C PHE A 82 -7.53 0.74 4.35
N ARG A 83 -8.48 1.30 5.11
CA ARG A 83 -9.59 0.55 5.70
C ARG A 83 -10.82 0.73 4.83
N ILE A 84 -11.40 -0.38 4.41
CA ILE A 84 -12.49 -0.41 3.43
C ILE A 84 -13.70 -1.06 4.07
N SER A 85 -14.83 -0.35 4.07
CA SER A 85 -16.14 -0.92 4.37
C SER A 85 -16.80 -1.29 3.05
N SER A 86 -17.21 -2.56 2.90
CA SER A 86 -17.81 -3.09 1.68
C SER A 86 -18.71 -4.28 2.02
N ALA A 87 -19.81 -4.45 1.27
CA ALA A 87 -20.68 -5.61 1.40
C ALA A 87 -20.01 -6.90 0.90
N MET A 88 -18.93 -6.77 0.13
CA MET A 88 -18.12 -7.88 -0.37
C MET A 88 -17.09 -8.37 0.67
N ALA A 89 -17.00 -7.74 1.84
CA ALA A 89 -16.11 -8.20 2.91
C ALA A 89 -16.65 -9.52 3.52
N GLY A 90 -16.09 -10.66 3.12
CA GLY A 90 -16.44 -11.98 3.69
C GLY A 90 -16.60 -13.13 2.70
N ASN A 91 -16.52 -12.86 1.40
CA ASN A 91 -16.57 -13.85 0.31
C ASN A 91 -15.32 -14.74 0.13
N GLY A 92 -14.35 -14.67 1.06
CA GLY A 92 -13.16 -15.53 1.09
C GLY A 92 -11.89 -14.89 0.53
N ALA A 93 -10.74 -15.53 0.76
CA ALA A 93 -9.42 -14.98 0.44
C ALA A 93 -9.17 -14.78 -1.08
N SER A 94 -9.88 -15.50 -1.94
CA SER A 94 -9.72 -15.44 -3.40
C SER A 94 -10.16 -14.13 -4.03
N ASP A 95 -10.99 -13.32 -3.35
CA ASP A 95 -11.47 -12.04 -3.88
C ASP A 95 -10.62 -10.83 -3.46
N LEU A 96 -9.67 -11.04 -2.54
CA LEU A 96 -8.86 -9.96 -1.96
C LEU A 96 -7.86 -9.36 -2.96
N ASP A 97 -7.40 -10.13 -3.94
CA ASP A 97 -6.46 -9.65 -4.97
C ASP A 97 -7.05 -8.53 -5.84
N ALA A 98 -8.39 -8.51 -5.99
CA ALA A 98 -9.06 -7.45 -6.74
C ALA A 98 -8.82 -6.05 -6.15
N TRP A 99 -8.65 -5.97 -4.84
CA TRP A 99 -8.43 -4.73 -4.10
C TRP A 99 -6.99 -4.23 -4.19
N THR A 100 -6.07 -5.04 -4.72
CA THR A 100 -4.63 -4.76 -4.75
C THR A 100 -4.05 -4.59 -6.14
N ARG A 101 -4.87 -4.41 -7.17
CA ARG A 101 -4.41 -4.30 -8.57
C ARG A 101 -4.81 -3.00 -9.23
N TYR A 102 -4.17 -2.70 -10.34
CA TYR A 102 -4.66 -1.68 -11.27
C TYR A 102 -5.98 -2.18 -11.90
N PRO A 103 -6.99 -1.31 -12.14
CA PRO A 103 -7.04 0.12 -11.86
C PRO A 103 -7.67 0.48 -10.50
N VAL A 104 -7.75 -0.45 -9.55
CA VAL A 104 -8.33 -0.20 -8.21
C VAL A 104 -7.35 0.58 -7.33
N LEU A 105 -6.08 0.19 -7.30
CA LEU A 105 -5.00 0.99 -6.75
C LEU A 105 -4.43 1.90 -7.84
N GLN A 106 -4.44 3.21 -7.58
CA GLN A 106 -4.05 4.26 -8.53
C GLN A 106 -3.21 5.32 -7.84
N GLY A 107 -2.48 6.09 -8.64
CA GLY A 107 -1.68 7.21 -8.19
C GLY A 107 -0.83 7.72 -9.33
N VAL A 108 -0.13 8.82 -9.12
CA VAL A 108 0.74 9.40 -10.14
C VAL A 108 1.84 8.39 -10.49
N GLY A 109 1.90 8.00 -11.76
CA GLY A 109 2.89 7.05 -12.27
C GLY A 109 2.64 5.58 -11.93
N ILE A 110 1.54 5.24 -11.25
CA ILE A 110 1.13 3.83 -11.05
C ILE A 110 0.54 3.31 -12.37
N ARG A 111 1.01 2.12 -12.75
CA ARG A 111 0.59 1.34 -13.91
C ARG A 111 0.34 -0.11 -13.47
N GLU A 112 -0.14 -0.94 -14.39
CA GLU A 112 -0.39 -2.36 -14.12
C GLU A 112 0.87 -3.09 -13.60
N ASP A 113 2.04 -2.84 -14.19
CA ASP A 113 3.33 -3.43 -13.82
C ASP A 113 3.98 -2.82 -12.57
N SER A 114 3.35 -1.80 -11.98
CA SER A 114 3.87 -1.09 -10.80
C SER A 114 3.63 -1.83 -9.49
N ILE A 115 2.68 -2.77 -9.49
CA ILE A 115 2.11 -3.34 -8.27
C ILE A 115 2.54 -4.80 -8.12
N THR A 116 3.13 -5.12 -6.98
CA THR A 116 3.65 -6.46 -6.69
C THR A 116 3.20 -6.93 -5.31
N ALA A 117 3.12 -8.24 -5.09
CA ALA A 117 2.93 -8.76 -3.74
C ALA A 117 4.17 -8.47 -2.86
N PRO A 118 4.02 -8.26 -1.54
CA PRO A 118 5.16 -8.15 -0.65
C PRO A 118 5.97 -9.44 -0.66
N THR A 119 7.28 -9.33 -0.80
CA THR A 119 8.16 -10.49 -0.62
C THR A 119 8.10 -10.88 0.86
N LEU A 120 7.56 -12.06 1.17
CA LEU A 120 7.68 -12.62 2.52
C LEU A 120 9.17 -12.83 2.79
N HIS A 121 9.73 -12.02 3.69
CA HIS A 121 11.04 -12.33 4.23
C HIS A 121 10.90 -13.61 5.04
N ALA A 122 11.39 -14.73 4.51
CA ALA A 122 11.52 -15.96 5.29
C ALA A 122 12.41 -15.64 6.51
N PRO A 123 11.98 -15.85 7.76
CA PRO A 123 12.86 -15.64 8.89
C PRO A 123 14.10 -16.51 8.69
N GLY A 124 15.27 -15.87 8.60
CA GLY A 124 16.53 -16.58 8.48
C GLY A 124 16.64 -17.56 9.64
N ALA A 125 16.95 -18.82 9.32
CA ALA A 125 17.25 -19.83 10.33
C ALA A 125 18.46 -19.33 11.13
N PHE A 126 18.21 -18.73 12.30
CA PHE A 126 19.24 -18.52 13.29
C PHE A 126 19.61 -19.91 13.81
N THR A 127 20.65 -20.51 13.25
CA THR A 127 21.33 -21.65 13.87
C THR A 127 21.88 -21.18 15.21
N GLN A 128 21.25 -21.58 16.31
CA GLN A 128 21.87 -21.48 17.64
C GLN A 128 23.03 -22.48 17.68
N ASP A 129 24.21 -22.05 17.25
CA ASP A 129 25.46 -22.74 17.57
C ASP A 129 26.08 -22.05 18.79
N GLY A 130 26.14 -22.77 19.91
CA GLY A 130 26.65 -22.18 21.15
C GLY A 130 26.50 -23.04 22.40
N THR A 131 26.72 -24.36 22.32
CA THR A 131 27.12 -25.12 23.51
C THR A 131 28.63 -24.93 23.70
N ARG A 132 29.03 -24.02 24.58
CA ARG A 132 30.34 -24.09 25.24
C ARG A 132 30.11 -24.56 26.67
N GLN A 133 30.61 -25.76 26.95
CA GLN A 133 30.90 -26.20 28.32
C GLN A 133 32.16 -25.50 28.83
#